data_AF-A0A2P9H179-F1
#
_entry.id   AF-A0A2P9H179-F1
#
_cell.length_a   1.000
_cell.length_b   1.000
_cell.length_c   1.000
_cell.angle_alpha   90.00
_cell.angle_beta   90.00
_cell.angle_gamma   90.00
#
_symmetry.space_group_name_H-M   'P 1'
#
loop_
_entity.id
_entity.type
_entity.pdbx_description
1 polymer ?
#
loop_
_entity_poly.entity_id
_entity_poly.type
_entity_poly.pdbx_seq_one_letter_code
_entity_poly.pdbx_strand_id
1 'polypeptide(L)'
;MPHSRFNDLPEEKLASAGYQVLARADAVGADLFTKDCGSLFVFVQGHPEYDRRALMREYRRDVGRFLGREREHYPQLPQGYFDDGLARLLAIFQERALGQRDPGLLSQFPVLEDACLPEATWREEAVRLYANWLELLEQRKCAAAAVESAMMASPLRAGLGGQGAQDASHGP
;
A
#
# COMPACT_ATOMS: atom_id res chain seq x y z
N MET A 1 -0.72 0.52 -11.45
CA MET A 1 -1.39 -0.09 -10.29
C MET A 1 -2.83 0.42 -10.20
N PRO A 2 -3.82 -0.37 -9.76
CA PRO A 2 -5.20 0.08 -9.58
C PRO A 2 -5.32 1.10 -8.46
N HIS A 3 -6.24 2.06 -8.58
CA HIS A 3 -6.58 3.03 -7.53
C HIS A 3 -8.10 3.05 -7.35
N SER A 4 -8.57 3.08 -6.11
CA SER A 4 -10.00 3.15 -5.76
C SER A 4 -10.19 4.02 -4.51
N ARG A 5 -10.06 5.35 -4.68
CA ARG A 5 -10.04 6.30 -3.56
C ARG A 5 -10.63 7.66 -3.90
N PHE A 6 -11.04 8.39 -2.86
CA PHE A 6 -11.54 9.77 -2.95
C PHE A 6 -10.59 10.81 -2.32
N ASN A 7 -9.66 10.38 -1.48
CA ASN A 7 -8.69 11.28 -0.86
C ASN A 7 -7.56 11.60 -1.83
N ASP A 8 -6.92 12.74 -1.62
CA ASP A 8 -5.70 13.14 -2.31
C ASP A 8 -4.56 13.38 -1.30
N LEU A 9 -3.32 13.22 -1.76
CA LEU A 9 -2.11 13.40 -0.95
C LEU A 9 -1.09 14.28 -1.69
N PRO A 10 -1.03 15.57 -1.37
CA PRO A 10 -0.05 16.47 -1.98
C PRO A 10 1.39 16.05 -1.68
N GLU A 11 2.18 15.84 -2.74
CA GLU A 11 3.59 15.40 -2.64
C GLU A 11 4.46 16.35 -1.80
N GLU A 12 4.24 17.65 -1.93
CA GLU A 12 4.94 18.67 -1.13
C GLU A 12 4.71 18.49 0.37
N LYS A 13 3.49 18.10 0.77
CA LYS A 13 3.17 17.83 2.18
C LYS A 13 3.87 16.58 2.67
N LEU A 14 3.92 15.52 1.85
CA LEU A 14 4.68 14.31 2.16
C LEU A 14 6.17 14.63 2.37
N ALA A 15 6.77 15.35 1.43
CA ALA A 15 8.17 15.75 1.51
C ALA A 15 8.44 16.60 2.77
N SER A 16 7.61 17.62 3.03
CA SER A 16 7.75 18.49 4.22
C SER A 16 7.63 17.73 5.55
N ALA A 17 6.89 16.62 5.56
CA ALA A 17 6.72 15.75 6.71
C ALA A 17 7.78 14.62 6.80
N GLY A 18 8.81 14.64 5.94
CA GLY A 18 9.93 13.70 5.95
C GLY A 18 9.62 12.33 5.34
N TYR A 19 8.61 12.24 4.46
CA TYR A 19 8.36 11.04 3.67
C TYR A 19 9.20 11.06 2.39
N GLN A 20 9.66 9.88 1.97
CA GLN A 20 10.34 9.68 0.69
C GLN A 20 9.37 9.06 -0.31
N VAL A 21 9.06 9.78 -1.39
CA VAL A 21 8.26 9.24 -2.51
C VAL A 21 9.13 8.32 -3.36
N LEU A 22 8.65 7.10 -3.60
CA LEU A 22 9.34 6.07 -4.39
C LEU A 22 8.70 5.87 -5.77
N ALA A 23 7.37 6.02 -5.87
CA ALA A 23 6.66 5.94 -7.13
C ALA A 23 5.52 6.97 -7.17
N ARG A 24 5.31 7.53 -8.36
CA ARG A 24 4.24 8.49 -8.68
C ARG A 24 3.67 8.19 -10.07
N ALA A 25 2.44 8.61 -10.31
CA ALA A 25 1.83 8.59 -11.63
C ALA A 25 1.08 9.91 -11.87
N ASP A 26 1.18 10.47 -13.07
CA ASP A 26 0.70 11.82 -13.38
C ASP A 26 -0.80 12.01 -13.08
N ALA A 27 -1.60 10.96 -13.22
CA ALA A 27 -3.04 11.00 -12.98
C ALA A 27 -3.46 10.93 -11.51
N VAL A 28 -2.59 10.42 -10.62
CA VAL A 28 -2.94 10.09 -9.22
C VAL A 28 -1.96 10.64 -8.19
N GLY A 29 -0.84 11.23 -8.62
CA GLY A 29 0.22 11.75 -7.76
C GLY A 29 1.05 10.64 -7.10
N ALA A 30 1.43 10.86 -5.84
CA ALA A 30 2.19 9.90 -5.04
C ALA A 30 1.46 8.57 -4.89
N ASP A 31 2.15 7.47 -5.17
CA ASP A 31 1.56 6.12 -5.13
C ASP A 31 2.24 5.21 -4.10
N LEU A 32 3.57 5.25 -4.04
CA LEU A 32 4.38 4.50 -3.08
C LEU A 32 5.34 5.46 -2.39
N PHE A 33 5.33 5.46 -1.06
CA PHE A 33 6.25 6.29 -0.27
C PHE A 33 6.61 5.61 1.06
N THR A 34 7.74 6.01 1.63
CA THR A 34 8.26 5.42 2.85
C THR A 34 8.60 6.48 3.88
N LYS A 35 8.68 6.05 5.14
CA LYS A 35 9.26 6.83 6.22
C LYS A 35 9.96 5.91 7.19
N ASP A 36 11.19 6.25 7.54
CA ASP A 36 11.92 5.55 8.60
C ASP A 36 11.80 6.35 9.90
N CYS A 37 11.13 5.77 10.89
CA CYS A 37 11.02 6.36 12.23
C CYS A 37 11.31 5.31 13.30
N GLY A 38 12.48 4.66 13.18
CA GLY A 38 12.91 3.53 14.02
C GLY A 38 12.45 2.17 13.46
N SER A 39 11.38 2.18 12.67
CA SER A 39 10.95 1.11 11.79
C SER A 39 10.68 1.68 10.41
N LEU A 40 10.85 0.86 9.37
CA LEU A 40 10.44 1.24 8.02
C LEU A 40 8.92 1.13 7.88
N PHE A 41 8.28 2.25 7.60
CA PHE A 41 6.89 2.30 7.17
C PHE A 41 6.83 2.41 5.65
N VAL A 42 6.05 1.54 5.03
CA VAL A 42 5.77 1.53 3.60
C VAL A 42 4.30 1.87 3.42
N PHE A 43 4.01 2.88 2.60
CA PHE A 43 2.67 3.37 2.33
C PHE A 43 2.37 3.21 0.85
N VAL A 44 1.20 2.66 0.54
CA VAL A 44 0.72 2.44 -0.82
C VAL A 44 -0.65 3.10 -0.95
N GLN A 45 -0.84 3.95 -1.96
CA GLN A 45 -2.13 4.62 -2.22
C GLN A 45 -3.03 3.85 -3.17
N GLY A 46 -2.46 3.13 -4.14
CA GLY A 46 -3.20 2.18 -4.95
C GLY A 46 -3.31 0.80 -4.29
N HIS A 47 -3.82 -0.15 -5.07
CA HIS A 47 -4.14 -1.50 -4.64
C HIS A 47 -3.36 -2.56 -5.43
N PRO A 48 -2.07 -2.77 -5.12
CA PRO A 48 -1.26 -3.80 -5.77
C PRO A 48 -1.79 -5.22 -5.54
N GLU A 49 -2.57 -5.43 -4.48
CA GLU A 49 -3.19 -6.69 -4.09
C GLU A 49 -4.39 -7.09 -4.96
N TYR A 50 -4.94 -6.16 -5.74
CA TYR A 50 -6.17 -6.41 -6.49
C TYR A 50 -5.99 -7.48 -7.58
N ASP A 51 -6.98 -8.36 -7.66
CA ASP A 51 -7.19 -9.21 -8.82
C ASP A 51 -7.88 -8.44 -9.96
N ARG A 52 -7.86 -9.03 -11.17
CA ARG A 52 -8.42 -8.45 -12.40
C ARG A 52 -9.89 -8.04 -12.27
N ARG A 53 -10.66 -8.64 -11.36
CA ARG A 53 -12.10 -8.42 -11.18
C ARG A 53 -12.43 -7.46 -10.03
N ALA A 54 -11.45 -7.02 -9.25
CA ALA A 54 -11.68 -6.23 -8.03
C ALA A 54 -12.46 -4.94 -8.32
N LEU A 55 -11.98 -4.09 -9.23
CA LEU A 55 -12.66 -2.84 -9.59
C LEU A 55 -14.06 -3.06 -10.17
N MET A 56 -14.28 -4.14 -10.94
CA MET A 56 -15.65 -4.47 -11.37
C MET A 56 -16.55 -4.79 -10.20
N ARG A 57 -16.09 -5.61 -9.23
CA ARG A 57 -16.92 -5.97 -8.07
C ARG A 57 -17.31 -4.73 -7.28
N GLU A 58 -16.39 -3.79 -7.12
CA GLU A 58 -16.65 -2.50 -6.48
C GLU A 58 -17.64 -1.65 -7.27
N TYR A 59 -17.43 -1.50 -8.57
CA TYR A 59 -18.32 -0.75 -9.43
C TYR A 59 -19.74 -1.32 -9.43
N ARG A 60 -19.90 -2.64 -9.62
CA ARG A 60 -21.20 -3.33 -9.55
C ARG A 60 -21.86 -3.17 -8.18
N ARG A 61 -21.10 -3.29 -7.09
CA ARG A 61 -21.61 -3.07 -5.72
C ARG A 61 -22.16 -1.64 -5.59
N ASP A 62 -21.40 -0.66 -6.04
CA ASP A 62 -21.77 0.75 -5.92
C ASP A 62 -22.95 1.13 -6.82
N VAL A 63 -23.07 0.51 -7.99
CA VAL A 63 -24.27 0.58 -8.84
C VAL A 63 -25.47 -0.01 -8.11
N GLY A 64 -25.31 -1.16 -7.44
CA GLY A 64 -26.35 -1.76 -6.61
C GLY A 64 -26.80 -0.83 -5.47
N ARG A 65 -25.85 -0.20 -4.77
CA ARG A 65 -26.13 0.80 -3.73
C ARG A 65 -26.86 2.03 -4.27
N PHE A 66 -26.49 2.48 -5.47
CA PHE A 66 -27.24 3.51 -6.14
C PHE A 66 -28.68 3.03 -6.40
N LEU A 67 -28.89 1.91 -7.09
CA LEU A 67 -30.24 1.40 -7.36
C LEU A 67 -31.08 1.19 -6.07
N GLY A 68 -30.44 0.75 -4.99
CA GLY A 68 -31.00 0.53 -3.65
C GLY A 68 -31.26 1.78 -2.81
N ARG A 69 -30.97 2.99 -3.31
CA ARG A 69 -31.11 4.26 -2.57
C ARG A 69 -30.17 4.42 -1.36
N GLU A 70 -29.12 3.61 -1.28
CA GLU A 70 -28.07 3.73 -0.25
C GLU A 70 -27.02 4.80 -0.60
N ARG A 71 -26.88 5.14 -1.88
CA ARG A 71 -25.92 6.15 -2.38
C ARG A 71 -26.62 7.13 -3.30
N GLU A 72 -26.55 8.43 -3.04
CA GLU A 72 -27.27 9.43 -3.84
C GLU A 72 -26.95 9.40 -5.35
N HIS A 73 -25.66 9.35 -5.68
CA HIS A 73 -25.14 9.51 -7.05
C HIS A 73 -24.72 8.17 -7.67
N TYR A 74 -24.92 8.01 -8.98
CA TYR A 74 -24.41 6.86 -9.73
C TYR A 74 -22.86 6.88 -9.72
N PRO A 75 -22.17 5.73 -9.51
CA PRO A 75 -20.71 5.70 -9.47
C PRO A 75 -20.10 6.00 -10.85
N GLN A 76 -18.93 6.64 -10.85
CA GLN A 76 -18.17 6.85 -12.09
C GLN A 76 -17.58 5.53 -12.59
N LEU A 77 -17.47 5.40 -13.91
CA LEU A 77 -16.80 4.28 -14.54
C LEU A 77 -15.30 4.31 -14.21
N PRO A 78 -14.70 3.19 -13.73
CA PRO A 78 -13.26 3.08 -13.57
C PRO A 78 -12.51 3.39 -14.88
N GLN A 79 -11.57 4.34 -14.80
CA GLN A 79 -10.80 4.79 -15.96
C GLN A 79 -9.80 3.72 -16.41
N GLY A 80 -9.69 3.50 -17.72
CA GLY A 80 -8.71 2.57 -18.31
C GLY A 80 -8.89 1.10 -17.92
N TYR A 81 -10.06 0.72 -17.38
CA TYR A 81 -10.32 -0.62 -16.84
C TYR A 81 -11.15 -1.50 -17.77
N PHE A 82 -12.17 -0.95 -18.44
CA PHE A 82 -13.02 -1.70 -19.37
C PHE A 82 -12.61 -1.45 -20.82
N ASP A 83 -12.78 -2.46 -21.68
CA ASP A 83 -12.70 -2.26 -23.11
C ASP A 83 -13.87 -1.39 -23.63
N ASP A 84 -13.73 -0.89 -24.86
CA ASP A 84 -14.72 0.00 -25.46
C ASP A 84 -16.10 -0.65 -25.64
N GLY A 85 -16.15 -1.97 -25.85
CA GLY A 85 -17.39 -2.72 -26.04
C GLY A 85 -18.22 -2.76 -24.76
N LEU A 86 -17.58 -3.19 -23.68
CA LEU A 86 -18.19 -3.25 -22.37
C LEU A 86 -18.50 -1.86 -21.81
N ALA A 87 -17.62 -0.87 -22.04
CA ALA A 87 -17.86 0.51 -21.64
C ALA A 87 -19.18 1.05 -22.25
N ARG A 88 -19.47 0.75 -23.52
CA ARG A 88 -20.74 1.11 -24.17
C ARG A 88 -21.95 0.41 -23.53
N LEU A 89 -21.84 -0.88 -23.22
CA LEU A 89 -22.92 -1.61 -22.54
C LEU A 89 -23.20 -1.04 -21.14
N LEU A 90 -22.15 -0.68 -20.41
CA LEU A 90 -22.26 -0.05 -19.09
C LEU A 90 -22.86 1.36 -19.16
N ALA A 91 -22.57 2.13 -20.22
CA ALA A 91 -23.19 3.44 -20.45
C ALA A 91 -24.71 3.32 -20.69
N ILE A 92 -25.15 2.36 -21.52
CA ILE A 92 -26.58 2.07 -21.73
C ILE A 92 -27.25 1.66 -20.42
N PHE A 93 -26.58 0.81 -19.63
CA PHE A 93 -27.09 0.43 -18.30
C PHE A 93 -27.21 1.64 -17.37
N GLN A 94 -26.21 2.53 -17.37
CA GLN A 94 -26.21 3.75 -16.57
C GLN A 94 -27.39 4.66 -16.93
N GLU A 95 -27.64 4.91 -18.22
CA GLU A 95 -28.80 5.72 -18.67
C GLU A 95 -30.11 5.16 -18.12
N ARG A 96 -30.28 3.83 -18.20
CA ARG A 96 -31.46 3.16 -17.65
C ARG A 96 -31.56 3.28 -16.13
N ALA A 97 -30.46 3.07 -15.42
CA ALA A 97 -30.42 3.17 -13.96
C ALA A 97 -30.74 4.60 -13.48
N LEU A 98 -30.30 5.62 -14.21
CA LEU A 98 -30.60 7.03 -13.93
C LEU A 98 -32.07 7.37 -14.21
N GLY A 99 -32.65 6.84 -15.29
CA GLY A 99 -34.07 7.04 -15.62
C GLY A 99 -35.03 6.29 -14.70
N GLN A 100 -34.66 5.08 -14.26
CA GLN A 100 -35.46 4.25 -13.37
C GLN A 100 -34.57 3.63 -12.28
N ARG A 101 -34.59 4.25 -11.10
CA ARG A 101 -33.84 3.78 -9.95
C ARG A 101 -34.57 2.64 -9.23
N ASP A 102 -34.38 1.44 -9.72
CA ASP A 102 -34.99 0.19 -9.25
C ASP A 102 -33.92 -0.86 -8.90
N PRO A 103 -33.89 -1.39 -7.66
CA PRO A 103 -32.98 -2.47 -7.26
C PRO A 103 -33.00 -3.70 -8.18
N GLY A 104 -34.16 -4.02 -8.78
CA GLY A 104 -34.32 -5.18 -9.67
C GLY A 104 -33.46 -5.11 -10.94
N LEU A 105 -33.03 -3.91 -11.35
CA LEU A 105 -32.17 -3.73 -12.53
C LEU A 105 -30.78 -4.34 -12.35
N LEU A 106 -30.30 -4.54 -11.12
CA LEU A 106 -28.97 -5.12 -10.89
C LEU A 106 -28.86 -6.56 -11.45
N SER A 107 -29.97 -7.27 -11.60
CA SER A 107 -30.01 -8.59 -12.24
C SER A 107 -29.68 -8.55 -13.75
N GLN A 108 -29.85 -7.38 -14.37
CA GLN A 108 -29.59 -7.12 -15.79
C GLN A 108 -28.25 -6.42 -16.01
N PHE A 109 -27.46 -6.26 -14.95
CA PHE A 109 -26.13 -5.65 -15.05
C PHE A 109 -25.25 -6.47 -15.99
N PRO A 110 -24.53 -5.85 -16.95
CA PRO A 110 -23.74 -6.57 -17.94
C PRO A 110 -22.81 -7.61 -17.32
N VAL A 111 -22.92 -8.84 -17.80
CA VAL A 111 -22.04 -9.93 -17.39
C VAL A 111 -20.68 -9.72 -18.05
N LEU A 112 -19.63 -9.85 -17.24
CA LEU A 112 -18.26 -9.77 -17.71
C LEU A 112 -17.73 -11.16 -18.04
N GLU A 113 -17.52 -11.41 -19.32
CA GLU A 113 -16.70 -12.52 -19.78
C GLU A 113 -15.23 -12.26 -19.42
N ASP A 114 -14.47 -13.31 -19.10
CA ASP A 114 -13.04 -13.17 -18.73
C ASP A 114 -12.20 -12.49 -19.83
N ALA A 115 -12.63 -12.61 -21.10
CA ALA A 115 -12.00 -11.97 -22.25
C ALA A 115 -12.10 -10.43 -22.22
N CYS A 116 -13.12 -9.89 -21.56
CA CYS A 116 -13.36 -8.45 -21.44
C CYS A 116 -12.71 -7.84 -20.18
N LEU A 117 -12.05 -8.65 -19.36
CA LEU A 117 -11.31 -8.15 -18.20
C LEU A 117 -9.93 -7.63 -18.63
N PRO A 118 -9.46 -6.50 -18.08
CA PRO A 118 -8.13 -6.01 -18.39
C PRO A 118 -7.07 -6.98 -17.90
N GLU A 119 -5.93 -7.01 -18.58
CA GLU A 119 -4.75 -7.72 -18.09
C GLU A 119 -4.29 -7.12 -16.75
N ALA A 120 -3.84 -7.97 -15.83
CA ALA A 120 -3.29 -7.51 -14.54
C ALA A 120 -1.84 -7.05 -14.70
N THR A 121 -1.61 -6.02 -15.52
CA THR A 121 -0.28 -5.49 -15.87
C THR A 121 0.52 -4.96 -14.69
N TRP A 122 -0.07 -4.86 -13.50
CA TRP A 122 0.58 -4.40 -12.27
C TRP A 122 1.03 -5.55 -11.35
N ARG A 123 0.66 -6.79 -11.68
CA ARG A 123 0.78 -7.91 -10.74
C ARG A 123 2.23 -8.33 -10.52
N GLU A 124 3.07 -8.29 -11.56
CA GLU A 124 4.48 -8.66 -11.44
C GLU A 124 5.23 -7.67 -10.55
N GLU A 125 4.92 -6.38 -10.70
CA GLU A 125 5.46 -5.27 -9.91
C GLU A 125 4.98 -5.35 -8.47
N ALA A 126 3.71 -5.70 -8.25
CA ALA A 126 3.17 -5.95 -6.92
C ALA A 126 3.92 -7.10 -6.23
N VAL A 127 4.11 -8.23 -6.90
CA VAL A 127 4.87 -9.37 -6.36
C VAL A 127 6.30 -8.94 -6.02
N ARG A 128 6.96 -8.20 -6.92
CA ARG A 128 8.31 -7.68 -6.67
C ARG A 128 8.37 -6.73 -5.48
N LEU A 129 7.39 -5.83 -5.35
CA LEU A 129 7.28 -4.91 -4.21
C LEU A 129 7.23 -5.69 -2.88
N TYR A 130 6.34 -6.67 -2.79
CA TYR A 130 6.20 -7.48 -1.58
C TYR A 130 7.44 -8.33 -1.31
N ALA A 131 8.05 -8.94 -2.34
CA ALA A 131 9.28 -9.72 -2.19
C ALA A 131 10.42 -8.87 -1.65
N ASN A 132 10.66 -7.70 -2.25
CA ASN A 132 11.69 -6.76 -1.81
C ASN A 132 11.46 -6.28 -0.38
N TRP A 133 10.19 -6.04 0.00
CA TRP A 133 9.86 -5.63 1.35
C TRP A 133 10.15 -6.73 2.37
N LEU A 134 9.77 -7.98 2.10
CA LEU A 134 10.04 -9.11 2.97
C LEU A 134 11.55 -9.37 3.12
N GLU A 135 12.29 -9.31 2.01
CA GLU A 135 13.74 -9.45 2.04
C GLU A 135 14.40 -8.35 2.89
N LEU A 136 13.95 -7.10 2.74
CA LEU A 136 14.45 -5.99 3.56
C LEU A 136 14.13 -6.18 5.05
N LEU A 137 12.97 -6.72 5.39
CA LEU A 137 12.60 -7.04 6.77
C LEU A 137 13.52 -8.14 7.35
N GLU A 138 13.81 -9.18 6.57
CA GLU A 138 14.74 -10.24 6.96
C GLU A 138 16.15 -9.66 7.22
N GLN A 139 16.67 -8.88 6.28
CA GLN A 139 17.99 -8.24 6.40
C GLN A 139 18.08 -7.35 7.64
N ARG A 140 17.06 -6.52 7.91
CA ARG A 140 17.03 -5.64 9.09
C ARG A 140 16.96 -6.43 10.40
N LYS A 141 16.22 -7.53 10.45
CA LYS A 141 16.16 -8.42 11.63
C LYS A 141 17.51 -9.09 11.90
N CYS A 142 18.15 -9.62 10.86
CA CYS A 142 19.48 -10.22 10.98
C CYS A 142 20.52 -9.21 11.46
N ALA A 143 20.51 -7.99 10.93
CA ALA A 143 21.40 -6.93 11.36
C ALA A 143 21.18 -6.53 12.84
N ALA A 144 19.92 -6.37 13.26
CA ALA A 144 19.60 -6.05 14.66
C ALA A 144 20.07 -7.15 15.62
N ALA A 145 19.85 -8.42 15.28
CA ALA A 145 20.31 -9.56 16.09
C ALA A 145 21.85 -9.62 16.17
N ALA A 146 22.55 -9.32 15.07
CA ALA A 146 24.01 -9.28 15.06
C ALA A 146 24.56 -8.16 15.97
N VAL A 147 23.94 -6.98 15.94
CA VAL A 147 24.29 -5.86 16.84
C VAL A 147 24.05 -6.24 18.29
N GLU A 148 22.90 -6.83 18.61
CA GLU A 148 22.58 -7.29 19.97
C GLU A 148 23.59 -8.34 20.47
N SER A 149 23.92 -9.32 19.62
CA SER A 149 24.90 -10.37 19.95
C SER A 149 26.29 -9.79 20.20
N ALA A 150 26.74 -8.82 19.39
CA ALA A 150 28.00 -8.13 19.59
C ALA A 150 28.04 -7.28 20.87
N MET A 151 26.93 -6.63 21.23
CA MET A 151 26.82 -5.87 22.49
C MET A 151 26.90 -6.78 23.72
N MET A 152 26.27 -7.96 23.68
CA MET A 152 26.32 -8.94 24.78
C MET A 152 27.68 -9.66 24.89
N ALA A 153 28.38 -9.86 23.77
CA ALA A 153 29.70 -10.47 23.73
C ALA A 153 30.83 -9.50 24.13
N SER A 154 30.57 -8.20 24.19
CA SER A 154 31.57 -7.22 24.62
C SER A 154 31.72 -7.31 26.14
N PRO A 155 32.90 -7.67 26.67
CA PRO A 155 33.09 -7.71 28.11
C PRO A 155 32.87 -6.30 28.66
N LEU A 156 32.07 -6.18 29.73
CA LEU A 156 32.12 -5.01 30.60
C LEU A 156 33.61 -4.69 30.79
N ARG A 157 34.00 -3.44 30.53
CA ARG A 157 35.31 -2.92 30.94
C ARG A 157 35.34 -3.02 32.47
N ALA A 158 35.66 -4.22 32.97
CA ALA A 158 35.99 -4.47 34.35
C ALA A 158 37.28 -3.69 34.57
N GLY A 159 37.15 -2.51 35.18
CA GLY A 159 38.27 -1.79 35.74
C GLY A 159 38.90 -2.67 36.82
N LEU A 160 39.87 -3.48 36.42
CA LEU A 160 40.83 -4.12 37.31
C LEU A 160 42.19 -3.49 37.04
N GLY A 161 42.51 -2.51 37.88
CA GLY A 161 43.88 -2.12 38.22
C GLY A 161 43.98 -2.14 39.74
N GLY A 162 44.01 -3.34 40.32
CA GLY A 162 44.21 -3.55 41.75
C GLY A 162 45.69 -3.48 42.14
N GLN A 163 45.92 -2.74 43.23
CA GLN A 163 46.83 -3.02 44.36
C GLN A 163 48.35 -3.22 44.12
N GLY A 164 49.11 -2.42 44.90
CA GLY A 164 50.11 -2.99 45.80
C GLY A 164 51.57 -2.58 45.58
N ALA A 165 52.00 -1.55 46.30
CA ALA A 165 53.40 -1.39 46.70
C ALA A 165 53.43 -0.88 48.16
N GLN A 166 53.59 -1.81 49.10
CA GLN A 166 54.21 -1.55 50.40
C GLN A 166 55.72 -1.68 50.20
N ASP A 167 56.54 -0.75 50.69
CA ASP A 167 57.36 -0.97 51.91
C ASP A 167 58.29 0.22 52.24
N ALA A 168 58.74 0.27 53.50
CA ALA A 168 59.92 0.94 54.06
C ALA A 168 59.82 2.33 54.77
N SER A 169 59.49 2.28 56.07
CA SER A 169 60.36 2.61 57.24
C SER A 169 60.77 4.06 57.67
N HIS A 170 60.90 4.21 59.01
CA HIS A 170 61.57 5.23 59.88
C HIS A 170 60.83 6.58 60.06
N GLY A 171 60.36 7.05 61.24
CA GLY A 171 60.90 7.09 62.63
C GLY A 171 61.39 8.54 62.94
N PRO A 172 61.46 9.08 64.19
CA PRO A 172 60.94 8.66 65.51
C PRO A 172 59.76 9.51 66.05
#